data_AF-A0A7Y5BWP6-F1
#
_entry.id   AF-A0A7Y5BWP6-F1
#
_cell.length_a   1.000
_cell.length_b   1.000
_cell.length_c   1.000
_cell.angle_alpha   90.00
_cell.angle_beta   90.00
_cell.angle_gamma   90.00
#
_symmetry.space_group_name_H-M   'P 1'
#
loop_
_entity.id
_entity.type
_entity.pdbx_description
1 polymer ?
#
loop_
_entity_poly.entity_id
_entity_poly.type
_entity_poly.pdbx_seq_one_letter_code
_entity_poly.pdbx_strand_id
1 'polypeptide(L)'
;MDIFAFLVDGLLIGFVYGIAAMGLTLIWGVMNVINLSHGPIIALGMFGVYFIFSGLGLNPYLALILVAGVGLLFGMLVYGVAISRV
;
A
#
# COMPACT_ATOMS: atom_id res chain seq x y z
N MET A 1 25.13 -11.46 -24.85
CA MET A 1 25.00 -10.01 -25.09
C MET A 1 23.97 -9.46 -24.10
N ASP A 2 24.08 -9.86 -22.82
CA ASP A 2 22.95 -9.80 -21.86
C ASP A 2 23.29 -8.95 -20.63
N ILE A 3 24.55 -8.55 -20.48
CA ILE A 3 25.01 -7.68 -19.38
C ILE A 3 24.24 -6.36 -19.38
N PHE A 4 23.96 -5.80 -20.56
CA PHE A 4 23.22 -4.55 -20.68
C PHE A 4 21.78 -4.70 -20.19
N ALA A 5 21.11 -5.80 -20.54
CA ALA A 5 19.76 -6.10 -20.07
C ALA A 5 19.73 -6.27 -18.54
N PHE A 6 20.67 -7.03 -17.96
CA PHE A 6 20.76 -7.19 -16.51
C PHE A 6 21.05 -5.88 -15.77
N LEU A 7 21.83 -4.97 -16.37
CA LEU A 7 22.09 -3.65 -15.78
C LEU A 7 20.80 -2.81 -15.72
N VAL A 8 20.02 -2.84 -16.79
CA VAL A 8 18.74 -2.13 -16.88
C VAL A 8 17.74 -2.71 -15.88
N ASP A 9 17.59 -4.03 -15.84
CA ASP A 9 16.70 -4.70 -14.88
C ASP A 9 17.08 -4.39 -13.42
N GLY A 10 18.39 -4.45 -13.10
CA GLY A 10 18.89 -4.11 -11.78
C GLY A 10 18.60 -2.66 -11.39
N LEU A 11 18.75 -1.72 -12.33
CA LEU A 11 18.40 -0.31 -12.14
C LEU A 11 16.90 -0.12 -11.93
N LEU A 12 16.05 -0.76 -12.73
CA LEU A 12 14.60 -0.67 -12.62
C LEU A 12 14.11 -1.19 -11.26
N ILE A 13 14.60 -2.35 -10.85
CA ILE A 13 14.31 -2.93 -9.54
C ILE A 13 14.84 -2.03 -8.41
N GLY A 14 16.04 -1.47 -8.58
CA GLY A 14 16.62 -0.49 -7.66
C GLY A 14 15.75 0.75 -7.48
N PHE A 15 15.17 1.28 -8.56
CA PHE A 15 14.24 2.41 -8.48
C PHE A 15 12.94 2.05 -7.76
N VAL A 16 12.37 0.87 -8.01
CA VAL A 16 11.16 0.40 -7.32
C VAL A 16 11.40 0.32 -5.81
N TYR A 17 12.47 -0.32 -5.38
CA TYR A 17 12.79 -0.42 -3.95
C TYR A 17 13.24 0.92 -3.35
N GLY A 18 13.95 1.74 -4.11
CA GLY A 18 14.37 3.07 -3.69
C GLY A 18 13.19 3.99 -3.40
N ILE A 19 12.19 4.02 -4.28
CA ILE A 19 10.96 4.80 -4.06
C ILE A 19 10.17 4.25 -2.87
N ALA A 20 10.06 2.92 -2.74
CA ALA A 20 9.39 2.30 -1.59
C ALA A 20 10.06 2.70 -0.26
N ALA A 21 11.39 2.69 -0.20
CA ALA A 21 12.15 3.12 0.97
C ALA A 21 11.98 4.62 1.24
N MET A 22 12.04 5.47 0.21
CA MET A 22 11.83 6.92 0.35
C MET A 22 10.44 7.26 0.89
N GLY A 23 9.40 6.51 0.50
CA GLY A 23 8.06 6.69 1.07
C GLY A 23 8.04 6.49 2.58
N LEU A 24 8.68 5.42 3.07
CA LEU A 24 8.76 5.14 4.49
C LEU A 24 9.59 6.19 5.25
N THR A 25 10.70 6.65 4.66
CA THR A 25 11.53 7.70 5.30
C THR A 25 10.81 9.05 5.34
N LEU A 26 10.02 9.41 4.32
CA LEU A 26 9.22 10.63 4.31
C LEU A 26 8.10 10.58 5.37
N ILE A 27 7.38 9.46 5.48
CA ILE A 27 6.34 9.29 6.49
C ILE A 27 6.93 9.42 7.89
N TRP A 28 8.05 8.73 8.15
CA TRP A 28 8.71 8.80 9.46
C TRP A 28 9.32 10.18 9.73
N GLY A 29 9.97 10.79 8.74
CA GLY A 29 10.62 12.09 8.88
C GLY A 29 9.66 13.26 9.13
N VAL A 30 8.40 13.15 8.71
CA VAL A 30 7.37 14.16 8.97
C VAL A 30 6.52 13.81 10.19
N MET A 31 6.08 12.56 10.32
CA MET A 31 5.13 12.17 11.37
C MET A 31 5.80 11.71 12.68
N ASN A 32 7.11 11.41 12.69
CA ASN A 32 7.83 10.79 13.82
C ASN A 32 7.21 9.47 14.34
N VAL A 33 6.33 8.84 13.57
CA VAL A 33 5.64 7.58 13.92
C VAL A 33 6.02 6.48 12.94
N ILE A 34 6.44 5.33 13.46
CA ILE A 34 6.79 4.15 12.66
C ILE A 34 5.52 3.31 12.42
N ASN A 35 5.02 3.29 11.17
CA ASN A 35 3.88 2.46 10.78
C ASN A 35 4.35 1.17 10.09
N LEU A 36 4.44 0.07 10.85
CA LEU A 36 4.78 -1.27 10.32
C LEU A 36 3.58 -2.01 9.71
N SER A 37 2.36 -1.46 9.81
CA SER A 37 1.13 -2.11 9.36
C SER A 37 0.86 -1.95 7.87
N HIS A 38 1.74 -1.25 7.13
CA HIS A 38 1.57 -1.01 5.68
C HIS A 38 1.27 -2.29 4.89
N GLY A 39 2.10 -3.33 5.01
CA GLY A 39 1.92 -4.60 4.30
C GLY A 39 0.59 -5.28 4.62
N PRO A 40 0.29 -5.56 5.91
CA PRO A 40 -0.97 -6.14 6.32
C PRO A 40 -2.22 -5.36 5.87
N ILE A 41 -2.20 -4.03 5.91
CA ILE A 41 -3.33 -3.19 5.48
C ILE A 41 -3.53 -3.27 3.97
N ILE A 42 -2.45 -3.29 3.18
CA ILE A 42 -2.53 -3.50 1.72
C ILE A 42 -3.14 -4.87 1.42
N ALA A 43 -2.66 -5.93 2.09
CA ALA A 43 -3.19 -7.28 1.92
C ALA A 43 -4.69 -7.35 2.28
N LEU A 44 -5.11 -6.67 3.36
CA LEU A 44 -6.52 -6.58 3.74
C LEU A 44 -7.37 -5.94 2.64
N GLY A 45 -6.88 -4.86 2.01
CA GLY A 45 -7.54 -4.24 0.85
C GLY A 45 -7.64 -5.20 -0.34
N MET A 46 -6.56 -5.92 -0.65
CA MET A 46 -6.55 -6.92 -1.73
C MET A 46 -7.58 -8.02 -1.49
N PHE A 47 -7.63 -8.58 -0.28
CA PHE A 47 -8.63 -9.58 0.10
C PHE A 47 -10.05 -9.00 0.09
N GLY A 48 -10.22 -7.74 0.49
CA GLY A 48 -11.51 -7.04 0.40
C GLY A 48 -12.05 -7.02 -1.03
N VAL A 49 -11.21 -6.66 -2.00
CA VAL A 49 -11.59 -6.70 -3.43
C VAL A 49 -11.90 -8.12 -3.88
N TYR A 50 -11.04 -9.09 -3.50
CA TYR A 50 -11.25 -10.50 -3.83
C TYR A 50 -12.60 -11.01 -3.32
N PHE A 51 -12.96 -10.76 -2.06
CA PHE A 51 -14.21 -11.24 -1.47
C PHE A 51 -15.43 -10.56 -2.08
N ILE A 52 -15.35 -9.27 -2.41
CA ILE A 52 -16.44 -8.56 -3.11
C ILE A 52 -16.62 -9.15 -4.52
N PHE A 53 -15.53 -9.38 -5.24
CA PHE A 53 -15.58 -9.99 -6.56
C PHE A 53 -16.14 -11.42 -6.50
N SER A 54 -15.64 -12.27 -5.59
CA SER A 54 -16.05 -13.68 -5.50
C SER A 54 -17.45 -13.86 -4.92
N GLY A 55 -17.88 -13.00 -4.00
CA GLY A 55 -19.16 -13.11 -3.32
C GLY A 55 -20.31 -12.39 -4.02
N LEU A 56 -20.07 -11.19 -4.56
CA LEU A 56 -21.09 -10.34 -5.18
C LEU A 56 -21.01 -10.31 -6.71
N GLY A 57 -19.98 -10.92 -7.32
CA GLY A 57 -19.76 -10.89 -8.76
C GLY A 57 -19.45 -9.49 -9.32
N LEU A 58 -19.17 -8.52 -8.45
CA LEU A 58 -18.91 -7.14 -8.80
C LEU A 58 -17.59 -7.01 -9.54
N ASN A 59 -17.55 -6.21 -10.61
CA ASN A 59 -16.33 -5.97 -11.37
C ASN A 59 -15.17 -5.53 -10.44
N PRO A 60 -13.97 -6.15 -10.51
CA PRO A 60 -12.84 -5.83 -9.64
C PRO A 60 -12.47 -4.34 -9.61
N TYR A 61 -12.65 -3.62 -10.72
CA TYR A 61 -12.37 -2.18 -10.79
C TYR A 61 -13.38 -1.36 -9.98
N LEU A 62 -14.66 -1.75 -9.97
CA LEU A 62 -15.67 -1.10 -9.13
C LEU A 62 -15.49 -1.47 -7.65
N ALA A 63 -15.17 -2.75 -7.38
CA ALA A 63 -14.84 -3.22 -6.04
C ALA A 63 -13.62 -2.49 -5.46
N LEU A 64 -12.61 -2.20 -6.29
CA LEU A 64 -11.43 -1.42 -5.90
C LEU A 64 -11.80 -0.03 -5.38
N ILE A 65 -12.67 0.71 -6.09
CA ILE A 65 -13.10 2.05 -5.67
C ILE A 65 -13.83 1.97 -4.32
N LEU A 66 -14.70 0.98 -4.17
CA LEU A 66 -15.45 0.79 -2.92
C LEU A 66 -14.51 0.45 -1.75
N VAL A 67 -13.57 -0.48 -1.96
CA VAL A 67 -12.58 -0.86 -0.94
C VAL A 67 -11.63 0.29 -0.63
N ALA A 68 -11.24 1.11 -1.61
CA ALA A 68 -10.43 2.30 -1.38
C ALA A 68 -11.19 3.31 -0.51
N GLY A 69 -12.48 3.53 -0.78
CA GLY A 69 -13.34 4.39 0.04
C GLY A 69 -13.47 3.90 1.49
N VAL A 70 -13.75 2.61 1.68
CA VAL A 70 -13.83 1.99 3.01
C VAL A 70 -12.47 2.01 3.72
N GLY A 71 -11.38 1.75 2.98
CA GLY A 71 -10.01 1.78 3.48
C GLY A 71 -9.58 3.17 3.95
N LEU A 72 -10.03 4.23 3.28
CA LEU A 72 -9.80 5.62 3.71
C LEU A 72 -10.50 5.91 5.04
N LEU A 73 -11.77 5.50 5.19
CA LEU A 73 -12.49 5.65 6.46
C LEU A 73 -11.81 4.86 7.58
N PHE A 74 -11.39 3.63 7.30
CA PHE A 74 -10.64 2.80 8.23
C PHE A 74 -9.31 3.45 8.62
N GLY A 75 -8.56 4.01 7.67
CA GLY A 75 -7.31 4.73 7.92
C GLY A 75 -7.51 5.95 8.82
N MET A 76 -8.56 6.74 8.60
CA MET A 76 -8.90 7.87 9.48
C MET A 76 -9.25 7.43 10.90
N LEU A 77 -9.97 6.32 11.05
CA LEU A 77 -10.24 5.75 12.37
C LEU A 77 -8.96 5.29 13.07
N VAL A 78 -8.08 4.59 12.35
CA VAL A 78 -6.78 4.15 12.89
C VAL A 78 -5.93 5.35 13.30
N TYR A 79 -5.88 6.40 12.49
CA TYR A 79 -5.18 7.64 12.83
C TYR A 79 -5.74 8.26 14.11
N GLY A 80 -7.07 8.40 14.21
CA GLY A 80 -7.73 8.97 15.37
C GLY A 80 -7.54 8.16 16.65
N VAL A 81 -7.49 6.83 16.57
CA VAL A 81 -7.38 5.95 17.76
C VAL A 81 -5.94 5.72 18.19
N ALA A 82 -5.05 5.44 17.24
CA ALA A 82 -3.70 4.97 17.51
C ALA A 82 -2.62 6.06 17.37
N ILE A 83 -2.80 7.01 16.44
CA ILE A 83 -1.75 7.99 16.10
C ILE A 83 -1.95 9.30 16.86
N SER A 84 -3.19 9.79 17.02
CA SER A 84 -3.48 11.05 17.72
C SER A 84 -3.03 11.11 19.20
N ARG A 85 -2.68 9.95 19.77
CA ARG A 85 -2.28 9.79 21.18
C ARG A 85 -0.77 9.87 21.40
N VAL A 86 0.02 9.95 20.32
CA VAL A 86 1.48 10.04 20.32
C VAL A 86 1.86 11.48 19.96
#